data_AF-A0A223ZUA0-F1
#
_entry.id   AF-A0A223ZUA0-F1
#
_cell.length_a   1.000
_cell.length_b   1.000
_cell.length_c   1.000
_cell.angle_alpha   90.00
_cell.angle_beta   90.00
_cell.angle_gamma   90.00
#
_symmetry.space_group_name_H-M   'P 1'
#
loop_
_entity.id
_entity.type
_entity.pdbx_description
1 polymer ?
#
loop_
_entity_poly.entity_id
_entity_poly.type
_entity_poly.pdbx_seq_one_letter_code
_entity_poly.pdbx_strand_id
1 'polypeptide(L)'
;MKLFKKISCLFIIIVGALLLNACTSHKEDKERLVRYLNKVYGESTYVIKEDPSHPYYWFVTLKDYPDISFTCSVSHDWLAMGSPFIHSDFEEVFCTRALAEYKENHNLGDDVLSYLHPENFVYSTEVENLDQLKESYDKMLDFINYTSLKYPILAETDCFGVRMDISGIRLKSSRRNLDGTIDTSIYQQVCNAENGKLNITSFEKIRQELEPQLRTHPENPNGFVFVVNSTSFVLGSDTLDDCLNKDVELESTTIGELKKIYLQPGEVSESYILSRVYNVGSLSYYTKFKIQVKNLSDKGCSLLDGTLIKAVISDPASMYIGDVYYEFDKRKELTADLYDMLGIKRPSTSEEESDGVPYKNIRVLFKMRVYFKEIDSVTLSYQE
;
A
#
# COMPACT_ATOMS: atom_id res chain seq x y z
N MET A 1 -42.20 33.56 -38.34
CA MET A 1 -43.04 32.40 -37.93
C MET A 1 -42.57 31.04 -38.48
N LYS A 2 -42.16 30.91 -39.75
CA LYS A 2 -41.71 29.61 -40.33
C LYS A 2 -40.39 29.06 -39.73
N LEU A 3 -39.44 29.93 -39.37
CA LEU A 3 -38.14 29.53 -38.80
C LEU A 3 -38.28 29.00 -37.35
N PHE A 4 -39.07 29.68 -36.52
CA PHE A 4 -39.37 29.26 -35.15
C PHE A 4 -40.11 27.91 -35.08
N LYS A 5 -41.03 27.64 -36.02
CA LYS A 5 -41.66 26.31 -36.15
C LYS A 5 -40.64 25.21 -36.51
N LYS A 6 -39.66 25.50 -37.38
CA LYS A 6 -38.61 24.54 -37.75
C LYS A 6 -37.64 24.26 -36.59
N ILE A 7 -37.24 25.29 -35.84
CA ILE A 7 -36.36 25.16 -34.67
C ILE A 7 -37.09 24.41 -33.54
N SER A 8 -38.37 24.72 -33.30
CA SER A 8 -39.18 24.03 -32.29
C SER A 8 -39.43 22.55 -32.65
N CYS A 9 -39.69 22.23 -33.93
CA CYS A 9 -39.74 20.84 -34.39
C CYS A 9 -38.41 20.11 -34.21
N LEU A 10 -37.27 20.76 -34.49
CA LEU A 10 -35.94 20.16 -34.28
C LEU A 10 -35.69 19.88 -32.79
N PHE A 11 -36.07 20.82 -31.93
CA PHE A 11 -35.96 20.67 -30.47
C PHE A 11 -36.85 19.54 -29.95
N ILE A 12 -38.09 19.41 -30.46
CA ILE A 12 -39.00 18.31 -30.09
C ILE A 12 -38.48 16.96 -30.59
N ILE A 13 -37.84 16.88 -31.76
CA ILE A 13 -37.23 15.64 -32.26
C ILE A 13 -36.01 15.27 -31.42
N ILE A 14 -35.17 16.24 -31.05
CA ILE A 14 -33.99 16.01 -30.20
C ILE A 14 -34.42 15.61 -28.78
N VAL A 15 -35.38 16.32 -28.19
CA VAL A 15 -35.95 15.99 -26.87
C VAL A 15 -36.72 14.66 -26.92
N GLY A 16 -37.43 14.37 -28.01
CA GLY A 16 -38.10 13.09 -28.22
C GLY A 16 -37.11 11.92 -28.37
N ALA A 17 -36.00 12.11 -29.07
CA ALA A 17 -34.92 11.13 -29.16
C ALA A 17 -34.20 10.93 -27.81
N LEU A 18 -34.01 12.01 -27.03
CA LEU A 18 -33.48 11.94 -25.66
C LEU A 18 -34.44 11.23 -24.70
N LEU A 19 -35.74 11.50 -24.78
CA LEU A 19 -36.78 10.83 -23.98
C LEU A 19 -37.01 9.37 -24.40
N LEU A 20 -36.78 9.03 -25.68
CA LEU A 20 -36.82 7.64 -26.16
C LEU A 20 -35.56 6.85 -25.76
N ASN A 21 -34.38 7.47 -25.76
CA ASN A 21 -33.16 6.86 -25.18
C ASN A 21 -33.25 6.69 -23.66
N ALA A 22 -34.01 7.55 -22.96
CA ALA A 22 -34.32 7.40 -21.54
C ALA A 22 -35.44 6.36 -21.26
N CYS A 23 -36.06 5.81 -22.31
CA CYS A 23 -37.07 4.75 -22.25
C CYS A 23 -36.48 3.45 -22.85
N THR A 24 -35.31 3.01 -22.41
CA THR A 24 -34.87 1.63 -22.66
C THR A 24 -35.90 0.67 -22.08
N SER A 25 -36.36 -0.28 -22.88
CA SER A 25 -37.44 -1.17 -22.44
C SER A 25 -36.89 -2.29 -21.56
N HIS A 26 -37.62 -2.71 -20.52
CA HIS A 26 -37.34 -3.90 -19.70
C HIS A 26 -36.95 -5.13 -20.55
N LYS A 27 -37.55 -5.25 -21.74
CA LYS A 27 -37.24 -6.28 -22.73
C LYS A 27 -35.81 -6.17 -23.27
N GLU A 28 -35.36 -4.97 -23.64
CA GLU A 28 -34.01 -4.73 -24.15
C GLU A 28 -32.94 -5.00 -23.07
N ASP A 29 -33.22 -4.63 -21.82
CA ASP A 29 -32.33 -4.91 -20.69
C ASP A 29 -32.24 -6.41 -20.42
N LYS A 30 -33.37 -7.13 -20.45
CA LYS A 30 -33.39 -8.58 -20.36
C LYS A 30 -32.61 -9.25 -21.48
N GLU A 31 -32.78 -8.81 -22.73
CA GLU A 31 -32.01 -9.33 -23.88
C GLU A 31 -30.51 -9.06 -23.73
N ARG A 32 -30.12 -7.88 -23.22
CA ARG A 32 -28.72 -7.55 -22.93
C ARG A 32 -28.15 -8.43 -21.83
N LEU A 33 -28.88 -8.64 -20.75
CA LEU A 33 -28.49 -9.53 -19.66
C LEU A 33 -28.29 -10.95 -20.18
N VAL A 34 -29.23 -11.50 -20.97
CA VAL A 34 -29.09 -12.83 -21.58
C VAL A 34 -27.86 -12.94 -22.45
N ARG A 35 -27.55 -11.93 -23.29
CA ARG A 35 -26.33 -11.92 -24.11
C ARG A 35 -25.06 -11.95 -23.25
N TYR A 36 -25.03 -11.20 -22.16
CA TYR A 36 -23.92 -11.22 -21.21
C TYR A 36 -23.78 -12.58 -20.52
N LEU A 37 -24.87 -13.11 -19.98
CA LEU A 37 -24.85 -14.41 -19.30
C LEU A 37 -24.43 -15.54 -20.24
N ASN A 38 -24.90 -15.53 -21.50
CA ASN A 38 -24.44 -16.49 -22.51
C ASN A 38 -22.95 -16.36 -22.82
N LYS A 39 -22.40 -15.13 -22.80
CA LYS A 39 -20.97 -14.88 -23.02
C LYS A 39 -20.12 -15.35 -21.85
N VAL A 40 -20.56 -15.09 -20.62
CA VAL A 40 -19.78 -15.37 -19.40
C VAL A 40 -19.91 -16.82 -18.97
N TYR A 41 -21.14 -17.34 -18.91
CA TYR A 41 -21.44 -18.65 -18.34
C TYR A 41 -21.77 -19.71 -19.41
N GLY A 42 -21.95 -19.32 -20.68
CA GLY A 42 -22.36 -20.20 -21.76
C GLY A 42 -23.88 -20.26 -21.98
N GLU A 43 -24.29 -20.69 -23.17
CA GLU A 43 -25.72 -20.83 -23.49
C GLU A 43 -26.33 -22.01 -22.74
N SER A 44 -27.54 -21.83 -22.22
CA SER A 44 -28.31 -22.89 -21.54
C SER A 44 -27.65 -23.45 -20.27
N THR A 45 -26.67 -22.78 -19.67
CA THR A 45 -26.02 -23.19 -18.41
C THR A 45 -26.66 -22.58 -17.17
N TYR A 46 -27.61 -21.67 -17.33
CA TYR A 46 -28.26 -20.95 -16.23
C TYR A 46 -29.77 -20.85 -16.42
N VAL A 47 -30.46 -20.50 -15.33
CA VAL A 47 -31.87 -20.15 -15.30
C VAL A 47 -31.99 -18.71 -14.81
N ILE A 48 -32.88 -17.93 -15.43
CA ILE A 48 -33.17 -16.56 -15.05
C ILE A 48 -34.62 -16.42 -14.57
N LYS A 49 -34.83 -15.75 -13.45
CA LYS A 49 -36.16 -15.41 -12.90
C LYS A 49 -36.20 -13.92 -12.58
N GLU A 50 -37.28 -13.25 -12.97
CA GLU A 50 -37.49 -11.83 -12.62
C GLU A 50 -37.77 -11.69 -11.13
N ASP A 51 -37.18 -10.67 -10.48
CA ASP A 51 -37.58 -10.31 -9.12
C ASP A 51 -38.97 -9.67 -9.17
N PRO A 52 -40.00 -10.28 -8.54
CA PRO A 52 -41.34 -9.70 -8.51
C PRO A 52 -41.41 -8.35 -7.76
N SER A 53 -40.42 -8.05 -6.92
CA SER A 53 -40.36 -6.83 -6.11
C SER A 53 -39.66 -5.68 -6.82
N HIS A 54 -38.73 -5.98 -7.74
CA HIS A 54 -37.93 -4.99 -8.44
C HIS A 54 -37.83 -5.32 -9.93
N PRO A 55 -38.56 -4.60 -10.80
CA PRO A 55 -38.69 -4.95 -12.22
C PRO A 55 -37.43 -4.75 -13.07
N TYR A 56 -36.27 -4.51 -12.47
CA TYR A 56 -34.96 -4.37 -13.15
C TYR A 56 -33.87 -5.26 -12.54
N TYR A 57 -34.29 -6.21 -11.70
CA TYR A 57 -33.43 -7.19 -11.06
C TYR A 57 -33.87 -8.59 -11.48
N TRP A 58 -32.88 -9.45 -11.70
CA TRP A 58 -33.07 -10.83 -12.08
C TRP A 58 -32.26 -11.73 -11.17
N PHE A 59 -32.90 -12.78 -10.66
CA PHE A 59 -32.23 -13.89 -10.02
C PHE A 59 -31.70 -14.85 -11.09
N VAL A 60 -30.42 -15.15 -11.02
CA VAL A 60 -29.72 -16.08 -11.89
C VAL A 60 -29.24 -17.27 -11.06
N THR A 61 -29.52 -18.47 -11.54
CA THR A 61 -29.09 -19.74 -10.93
C THR A 61 -28.31 -20.53 -11.97
N LEU A 62 -27.05 -20.87 -11.70
CA LEU A 62 -26.27 -21.75 -12.58
C LEU A 62 -26.74 -23.19 -12.40
N LYS A 63 -26.83 -23.97 -13.48
CA LYS A 63 -27.34 -25.35 -13.43
C LYS A 63 -26.45 -26.28 -12.61
N ASP A 64 -25.15 -26.07 -12.65
CA ASP A 64 -24.18 -26.86 -11.87
C ASP A 64 -24.18 -26.47 -10.38
N TYR A 65 -24.82 -25.35 -10.04
CA TYR A 65 -24.95 -24.83 -8.67
C TYR A 65 -26.42 -24.49 -8.38
N PRO A 66 -27.33 -25.47 -8.41
CA PRO A 66 -28.78 -25.22 -8.36
C PRO A 66 -29.25 -24.58 -7.03
N ASP A 67 -28.48 -24.75 -5.97
CA ASP A 67 -28.77 -24.22 -4.63
C ASP A 67 -28.20 -22.81 -4.39
N ILE A 68 -27.53 -22.23 -5.39
CA ILE A 68 -26.89 -20.91 -5.31
C ILE A 68 -27.53 -20.00 -6.36
N SER A 69 -28.16 -18.92 -5.89
CA SER A 69 -28.71 -17.88 -6.75
C SER A 69 -28.04 -16.56 -6.45
N PHE A 70 -27.74 -15.81 -7.52
CA PHE A 70 -27.14 -14.49 -7.46
C PHE A 70 -28.00 -13.52 -8.27
N THR A 71 -27.84 -12.24 -8.01
CA THR A 71 -28.63 -11.16 -8.60
C THR A 71 -27.85 -10.51 -9.74
N CYS A 72 -28.58 -10.16 -10.80
CA CYS A 72 -28.10 -9.28 -11.85
C CYS A 72 -29.05 -8.11 -12.05
N SER A 73 -28.50 -6.95 -12.41
CA SER A 73 -29.28 -5.79 -12.85
C SER A 73 -28.58 -5.05 -13.99
N VAL A 74 -29.34 -4.25 -14.74
CA VAL A 74 -28.81 -3.39 -15.80
C VAL A 74 -28.95 -1.94 -15.35
N SER A 75 -27.82 -1.24 -15.25
CA SER A 75 -27.77 0.16 -14.89
C SER A 75 -27.55 1.03 -16.12
N HIS A 76 -28.30 2.13 -16.18
CA HIS A 76 -28.22 3.15 -17.22
C HIS A 76 -27.65 4.42 -16.60
N ASP A 77 -26.40 4.77 -16.95
CA ASP A 77 -25.88 6.08 -16.63
C ASP A 77 -26.44 7.09 -17.64
N TRP A 78 -27.38 7.91 -17.19
CA TRP A 78 -28.06 8.90 -18.03
C TRP A 78 -27.23 10.19 -18.22
N LEU A 79 -26.12 10.35 -17.50
CA LEU A 79 -25.21 11.50 -17.59
C LEU A 79 -23.96 11.19 -18.42
N ALA A 80 -23.55 9.93 -18.51
CA ALA A 80 -22.52 9.47 -19.44
C ALA A 80 -23.16 8.95 -20.74
N MET A 81 -22.66 9.34 -21.92
CA MET A 81 -23.04 8.70 -23.19
C MET A 81 -22.49 7.26 -23.33
N GLY A 82 -22.38 6.53 -22.22
CA GLY A 82 -21.89 5.16 -22.14
C GLY A 82 -22.97 4.13 -22.51
N SER A 83 -22.54 2.95 -22.90
CA SER A 83 -23.45 1.80 -22.98
C SER A 83 -23.85 1.35 -21.57
N PRO A 84 -25.11 0.92 -21.33
CA PRO A 84 -25.55 0.40 -20.04
C PRO A 84 -24.66 -0.73 -19.52
N PHE A 85 -24.46 -0.75 -18.20
CA PHE A 85 -23.58 -1.69 -17.51
C PHE A 85 -24.39 -2.75 -16.77
N ILE A 86 -23.84 -3.96 -16.67
CA ILE A 86 -24.45 -5.05 -15.90
C ILE A 86 -23.77 -5.09 -14.54
N HIS A 87 -24.59 -5.05 -13.49
CA HIS A 87 -24.14 -5.33 -12.13
C HIS A 87 -24.51 -6.76 -11.78
N SER A 88 -23.62 -7.43 -11.06
CA SER A 88 -23.88 -8.74 -10.50
C SER A 88 -23.19 -8.88 -9.15
N ASP A 89 -23.85 -9.53 -8.21
CA ASP A 89 -23.28 -9.94 -6.91
C ASP A 89 -22.68 -11.36 -6.97
N PHE A 90 -22.47 -11.93 -8.17
CA PHE A 90 -21.92 -13.28 -8.38
C PHE A 90 -20.66 -13.53 -7.55
N GLU A 91 -19.69 -12.62 -7.62
CA GLU A 91 -18.42 -12.72 -6.87
C GLU A 91 -18.67 -12.84 -5.37
N GLU A 92 -19.48 -11.93 -4.82
CA GLU A 92 -19.80 -11.90 -3.40
C GLU A 92 -20.51 -13.19 -2.97
N VAL A 93 -21.55 -13.60 -3.70
CA VAL A 93 -22.35 -14.79 -3.38
C VAL A 93 -21.50 -16.07 -3.40
N PHE A 94 -20.73 -16.28 -4.47
CA PHE A 94 -19.92 -17.50 -4.59
C PHE A 94 -18.74 -17.50 -3.63
N CYS A 95 -18.04 -16.36 -3.47
CA CYS A 95 -16.89 -16.28 -2.58
C CYS A 95 -17.32 -16.43 -1.12
N THR A 96 -18.34 -15.70 -0.66
CA THR A 96 -18.80 -15.80 0.74
C THR A 96 -19.31 -17.20 1.07
N ARG A 97 -19.96 -17.88 0.11
CA ARG A 97 -20.38 -19.26 0.29
C ARG A 97 -19.20 -20.24 0.36
N ALA A 98 -18.23 -20.12 -0.55
CA ALA A 98 -17.02 -20.95 -0.51
C ALA A 98 -16.28 -20.81 0.83
N LEU A 99 -16.20 -19.59 1.35
CA LEU A 99 -15.62 -19.29 2.67
C LEU A 99 -16.38 -19.97 3.80
N ALA A 100 -17.70 -19.82 3.84
CA ALA A 100 -18.54 -20.41 4.87
C ALA A 100 -18.38 -21.93 4.90
N GLU A 101 -18.50 -22.58 3.74
CA GLU A 101 -18.42 -24.04 3.63
C GLU A 101 -17.01 -24.58 3.94
N TYR A 102 -15.94 -23.86 3.56
CA TYR A 102 -14.59 -24.26 3.93
C TYR A 102 -14.39 -24.22 5.45
N LYS A 103 -14.83 -23.14 6.11
CA LYS A 103 -14.67 -22.93 7.55
C LYS A 103 -15.48 -23.89 8.42
N GLU A 104 -16.48 -24.57 7.88
CA GLU A 104 -17.25 -25.58 8.64
C GLU A 104 -16.39 -26.75 9.12
N ASN A 105 -15.35 -27.12 8.36
CA ASN A 105 -14.57 -28.33 8.62
C ASN A 105 -13.05 -28.10 8.67
N HIS A 106 -12.58 -26.86 8.50
CA HIS A 106 -11.16 -26.51 8.49
C HIS A 106 -10.84 -25.53 9.62
N ASN A 107 -9.83 -25.84 10.42
CA ASN A 107 -9.35 -24.97 11.49
C ASN A 107 -8.20 -24.11 10.97
N LEU A 108 -8.41 -22.79 10.95
CA LEU A 108 -7.39 -21.81 10.54
C LEU A 108 -6.43 -21.42 11.70
N GLY A 109 -6.77 -21.77 12.95
CA GLY A 109 -6.07 -21.28 14.12
C GLY A 109 -6.32 -19.78 14.30
N ASP A 110 -5.25 -19.01 14.46
CA ASP A 110 -5.31 -17.55 14.60
C ASP A 110 -5.40 -16.82 13.24
N ASP A 111 -5.24 -17.55 12.12
CA ASP A 111 -5.35 -16.98 10.79
C ASP A 111 -6.80 -16.62 10.44
N VAL A 112 -6.97 -15.56 9.65
CA VAL A 112 -8.28 -15.05 9.25
C VAL A 112 -8.43 -15.13 7.74
N LEU A 113 -9.49 -15.79 7.29
CA LEU A 113 -9.85 -15.82 5.86
C LEU A 113 -11.15 -15.03 5.65
N SER A 114 -11.19 -14.11 4.69
CA SER A 114 -12.33 -13.21 4.47
C SER A 114 -12.56 -12.86 3.00
N TYR A 115 -13.75 -12.32 2.69
CA TYR A 115 -14.09 -11.80 1.37
C TYR A 115 -13.80 -10.31 1.31
N LEU A 116 -13.11 -9.85 0.26
CA LEU A 116 -12.83 -8.43 0.03
C LEU A 116 -12.82 -8.15 -1.47
N HIS A 117 -13.72 -7.28 -1.95
CA HIS A 117 -13.67 -6.79 -3.32
C HIS A 117 -12.59 -5.69 -3.47
N PRO A 118 -11.76 -5.69 -4.53
CA PRO A 118 -11.81 -6.56 -5.71
C PRO A 118 -10.97 -7.85 -5.62
N GLU A 119 -10.27 -8.11 -4.51
CA GLU A 119 -9.33 -9.24 -4.39
C GLU A 119 -9.99 -10.62 -4.30
N ASN A 120 -11.32 -10.67 -4.11
CA ASN A 120 -12.13 -11.84 -3.79
C ASN A 120 -11.80 -12.43 -2.41
N PHE A 121 -10.62 -13.04 -2.22
CA PHE A 121 -10.25 -13.65 -0.94
C PHE A 121 -9.02 -12.97 -0.31
N VAL A 122 -9.09 -12.72 0.99
CA VAL A 122 -7.96 -12.24 1.79
C VAL A 122 -7.67 -13.22 2.92
N TYR A 123 -6.45 -13.75 2.93
CA TYR A 123 -5.91 -14.60 3.98
C TYR A 123 -4.93 -13.80 4.84
N SER A 124 -5.30 -13.49 6.07
CA SER A 124 -4.50 -12.72 7.02
C SER A 124 -3.84 -13.63 8.06
N THR A 125 -2.57 -13.37 8.36
CA THR A 125 -1.79 -14.10 9.36
C THR A 125 -0.86 -13.17 10.13
N GLU A 126 -0.65 -13.44 11.42
CA GLU A 126 0.31 -12.74 12.27
C GLU A 126 1.41 -13.73 12.67
N VAL A 127 2.63 -13.52 12.15
CA VAL A 127 3.75 -14.46 12.28
C VAL A 127 5.06 -13.70 12.49
N GLU A 128 6.00 -14.31 13.20
CA GLU A 128 7.27 -13.66 13.55
C GLU A 128 8.41 -14.02 12.60
N ASN A 129 8.27 -15.10 11.82
CA ASN A 129 9.33 -15.63 10.96
C ASN A 129 8.78 -16.39 9.74
N LEU A 130 9.67 -16.71 8.80
CA LEU A 130 9.32 -17.36 7.54
C LEU A 130 8.86 -18.82 7.72
N ASP A 131 9.29 -19.51 8.78
CA ASP A 131 8.85 -20.90 9.03
C ASP A 131 7.38 -20.93 9.47
N GLN A 132 6.97 -20.04 10.36
CA GLN A 132 5.56 -19.84 10.71
C GLN A 132 4.74 -19.38 9.49
N LEU A 133 5.29 -18.48 8.67
CA LEU A 133 4.63 -18.05 7.43
C LEU A 133 4.37 -19.22 6.48
N LYS A 134 5.25 -20.23 6.43
CA LYS A 134 5.05 -21.43 5.62
C LYS A 134 3.83 -22.22 6.08
N GLU A 135 3.63 -22.37 7.39
CA GLU A 135 2.47 -23.08 7.94
C GLU A 135 1.16 -22.38 7.55
N SER A 136 1.11 -21.04 7.66
CA SER A 136 -0.05 -20.24 7.23
C SER A 136 -0.26 -20.31 5.71
N TYR A 137 0.83 -20.29 4.93
CA TYR A 137 0.75 -20.46 3.48
C TYR A 137 0.16 -21.82 3.09
N ASP A 138 0.51 -22.89 3.78
CA ASP A 138 0.01 -24.23 3.48
C ASP A 138 -1.50 -24.37 3.74
N LYS A 139 -2.02 -23.76 4.80
CA LYS A 139 -3.46 -23.68 5.06
C LYS A 139 -4.18 -22.86 3.97
N MET A 140 -3.62 -21.73 3.57
CA MET A 140 -4.16 -20.93 2.46
C MET A 140 -4.17 -21.73 1.15
N LEU A 141 -3.10 -22.48 0.87
CA LEU A 141 -3.02 -23.33 -0.33
C LEU A 141 -4.07 -24.45 -0.31
N ASP A 142 -4.33 -25.04 0.86
CA ASP A 142 -5.43 -25.98 1.06
C ASP A 142 -6.80 -25.34 0.74
N PHE A 143 -7.04 -24.11 1.21
CA PHE A 143 -8.24 -23.35 0.84
C PHE A 143 -8.35 -23.11 -0.68
N ILE A 144 -7.26 -22.72 -1.34
CA ILE A 144 -7.22 -22.52 -2.80
C ILE A 144 -7.59 -23.82 -3.52
N ASN A 145 -7.02 -24.95 -3.11
CA ASN A 145 -7.29 -26.27 -3.69
C ASN A 145 -8.75 -26.69 -3.46
N TYR A 146 -9.27 -26.55 -2.25
CA TYR A 146 -10.66 -26.84 -1.93
C TYR A 146 -11.63 -26.03 -2.81
N THR A 147 -11.43 -24.71 -2.87
CA THR A 147 -12.34 -23.81 -3.58
C THR A 147 -12.26 -24.00 -5.08
N SER A 148 -11.06 -24.21 -5.64
CA SER A 148 -10.89 -24.45 -7.08
C SER A 148 -11.52 -25.75 -7.55
N LEU A 149 -11.55 -26.79 -6.70
CA LEU A 149 -12.22 -28.05 -6.99
C LEU A 149 -13.74 -27.93 -6.89
N LYS A 150 -14.24 -27.21 -5.89
CA LYS A 150 -15.69 -27.11 -5.61
C LYS A 150 -16.40 -26.05 -6.44
N TYR A 151 -15.71 -24.95 -6.74
CA TYR A 151 -16.22 -23.80 -7.48
C TYR A 151 -15.28 -23.43 -8.65
N PRO A 152 -15.03 -24.35 -9.60
CA PRO A 152 -14.21 -24.05 -10.78
C PRO A 152 -14.71 -22.83 -11.57
N ILE A 153 -16.02 -22.53 -11.47
CA ILE A 153 -16.63 -21.37 -12.11
C ILE A 153 -15.97 -20.05 -11.71
N LEU A 154 -15.44 -19.93 -10.48
CA LEU A 154 -14.72 -18.74 -10.03
C LEU A 154 -13.43 -18.52 -10.82
N ALA A 155 -12.73 -19.60 -11.20
CA ALA A 155 -11.58 -19.50 -12.07
C ALA A 155 -12.00 -19.21 -13.51
N GLU A 156 -13.02 -19.90 -14.02
CA GLU A 156 -13.54 -19.76 -15.39
C GLU A 156 -14.04 -18.35 -15.72
N THR A 157 -14.55 -17.62 -14.73
CA THR A 157 -14.99 -16.23 -14.86
C THR A 157 -13.95 -15.21 -14.43
N ASP A 158 -12.71 -15.64 -14.16
CA ASP A 158 -11.60 -14.80 -13.67
C ASP A 158 -11.93 -14.05 -12.34
N CYS A 159 -12.76 -14.66 -11.49
CA CYS A 159 -13.21 -14.15 -10.19
C CYS A 159 -12.57 -14.88 -8.99
N PHE A 160 -11.34 -15.38 -9.16
CA PHE A 160 -10.60 -16.10 -8.12
C PHE A 160 -9.25 -15.41 -7.86
N GLY A 161 -9.27 -14.39 -7.01
CA GLY A 161 -8.08 -13.81 -6.40
C GLY A 161 -7.86 -14.27 -4.97
N VAL A 162 -6.60 -14.47 -4.56
CA VAL A 162 -6.23 -14.62 -3.15
C VAL A 162 -5.03 -13.74 -2.84
N ARG A 163 -5.25 -12.78 -1.94
CA ARG A 163 -4.19 -11.97 -1.33
C ARG A 163 -3.86 -12.49 0.06
N MET A 164 -2.58 -12.60 0.36
CA MET A 164 -2.08 -12.92 1.70
C MET A 164 -1.62 -11.64 2.39
N ASP A 165 -2.20 -11.35 3.55
CA ASP A 165 -1.89 -10.20 4.40
C ASP A 165 -1.09 -10.71 5.59
N ILE A 166 0.19 -10.36 5.66
CA ILE A 166 1.14 -10.85 6.67
C ILE A 166 1.45 -9.70 7.62
N SER A 167 1.35 -9.94 8.91
CA SER A 167 1.83 -9.04 9.98
C SER A 167 2.86 -9.75 10.85
N GLY A 168 3.58 -8.98 11.68
CA GLY A 168 4.56 -9.48 12.66
C GLY A 168 5.99 -9.56 12.12
N ILE A 169 6.19 -9.97 10.86
CA ILE A 169 7.50 -10.01 10.21
C ILE A 169 8.02 -8.58 9.99
N ARG A 170 9.25 -8.32 10.42
CA ARG A 170 9.89 -7.02 10.30
C ARG A 170 10.82 -6.98 9.09
N LEU A 171 10.62 -5.99 8.23
CA LEU A 171 11.48 -5.72 7.09
C LEU A 171 12.42 -4.55 7.41
N LYS A 172 13.56 -4.50 6.73
CA LYS A 172 14.52 -3.38 6.77
C LYS A 172 13.87 -2.04 6.38
N SER A 173 12.90 -2.12 5.48
CA SER A 173 12.10 -1.00 4.97
C SER A 173 10.87 -0.67 5.83
N SER A 174 10.59 -1.46 6.88
CA SER A 174 9.39 -1.28 7.71
C SER A 174 9.30 0.15 8.24
N ARG A 175 8.12 0.74 8.09
CA ARG A 175 7.86 2.11 8.53
C ARG A 175 7.66 2.13 10.03
N ARG A 176 8.19 3.15 10.68
CA ARG A 176 7.89 3.43 12.08
C ARG A 176 6.93 4.60 12.16
N ASN A 177 5.80 4.35 12.81
CA ASN A 177 4.80 5.37 13.11
C ASN A 177 5.32 6.32 14.19
N LEU A 178 4.70 7.49 14.30
CA LEU A 178 5.11 8.53 15.26
C LEU A 178 4.92 8.10 16.73
N ASP A 179 4.03 7.15 16.98
CA ASP A 179 3.82 6.52 18.30
C ASP A 179 4.86 5.43 18.62
N GLY A 180 5.81 5.18 17.71
CA GLY A 180 6.87 4.19 17.85
C GLY A 180 6.48 2.78 17.39
N THR A 181 5.22 2.54 16.98
CA THR A 181 4.82 1.24 16.43
C THR A 181 5.45 1.00 15.05
N ILE A 182 5.67 -0.27 14.72
CA ILE A 182 6.24 -0.67 13.42
C ILE A 182 5.10 -1.17 12.55
N ASP A 183 5.00 -0.61 11.36
CA ASP A 183 4.18 -1.20 10.31
C ASP A 183 4.88 -2.45 9.75
N THR A 184 4.28 -3.60 10.06
CA THR A 184 4.72 -4.93 9.61
C THR A 184 3.81 -5.48 8.52
N SER A 185 2.91 -4.65 7.98
CA SER A 185 1.94 -5.08 6.98
C SER A 185 2.65 -5.40 5.66
N ILE A 186 2.62 -6.66 5.25
CA ILE A 186 3.16 -7.14 3.99
C ILE A 186 2.00 -7.76 3.21
N TYR A 187 1.78 -7.29 1.99
CA TYR A 187 0.71 -7.77 1.11
C TYR A 187 1.32 -8.56 -0.05
N GLN A 188 0.83 -9.78 -0.26
CA GLN A 188 1.29 -10.66 -1.32
C GLN A 188 0.11 -11.17 -2.14
N GLN A 189 0.09 -10.88 -3.44
CA GLN A 189 -0.89 -11.51 -4.32
C GLN A 189 -0.45 -12.93 -4.64
N VAL A 190 -1.14 -13.92 -4.04
CA VAL A 190 -0.71 -15.31 -4.10
C VAL A 190 -1.40 -16.06 -5.23
N CYS A 191 -2.68 -15.82 -5.46
CA CYS A 191 -3.43 -16.48 -6.51
C CYS A 191 -4.22 -15.47 -7.32
N ASN A 192 -4.22 -15.65 -8.65
CA ASN A 192 -5.13 -14.95 -9.56
C ASN A 192 -5.62 -15.92 -10.62
N ALA A 193 -6.90 -15.82 -10.97
CA ALA A 193 -7.44 -16.42 -12.17
C ALA A 193 -7.19 -15.54 -13.39
N GLU A 194 -6.71 -16.15 -14.46
CA GLU A 194 -6.58 -15.49 -15.76
C GLU A 194 -6.91 -16.50 -16.87
N ASN A 195 -7.85 -16.14 -17.74
CA ASN A 195 -8.33 -16.99 -18.83
C ASN A 195 -8.76 -18.38 -18.35
N GLY A 196 -9.46 -18.46 -17.21
CA GLY A 196 -9.94 -19.73 -16.66
C GLY A 196 -8.88 -20.57 -15.95
N LYS A 197 -7.69 -20.04 -15.69
CA LYS A 197 -6.58 -20.77 -15.06
C LYS A 197 -6.07 -20.04 -13.83
N LEU A 198 -5.78 -20.79 -12.78
CA LEU A 198 -5.17 -20.26 -11.57
C LEU A 198 -3.65 -20.18 -11.71
N ASN A 199 -3.12 -18.99 -11.47
CA ASN A 199 -1.70 -18.73 -11.33
C ASN A 199 -1.40 -18.57 -9.84
N ILE A 200 -0.72 -19.56 -9.25
CA ILE A 200 -0.40 -19.59 -7.82
C ILE A 200 1.10 -19.33 -7.63
N THR A 201 1.44 -18.28 -6.89
CA THR A 201 2.80 -17.96 -6.46
C THR A 201 3.26 -18.98 -5.42
N SER A 202 4.37 -19.67 -5.68
CA SER A 202 4.93 -20.65 -4.74
C SER A 202 5.51 -19.99 -3.48
N PHE A 203 5.48 -20.70 -2.35
CA PHE A 203 6.13 -20.22 -1.14
C PHE A 203 7.62 -19.93 -1.33
N GLU A 204 8.35 -20.76 -2.09
CA GLU A 204 9.78 -20.54 -2.35
C GLU A 204 10.05 -19.19 -3.03
N LYS A 205 9.13 -18.75 -3.91
CA LYS A 205 9.24 -17.42 -4.53
C LYS A 205 9.02 -16.31 -3.49
N ILE A 206 7.98 -16.42 -2.66
CA ILE A 206 7.71 -15.47 -1.56
C ILE A 206 8.90 -15.42 -0.60
N ARG A 207 9.46 -16.58 -0.23
CA ARG A 207 10.64 -16.70 0.61
C ARG A 207 11.84 -15.97 0.00
N GLN A 208 12.16 -16.22 -1.27
CA GLN A 208 13.27 -15.57 -1.97
C GLN A 208 13.12 -14.04 -2.02
N GLU A 209 11.89 -13.55 -2.11
CA GLU A 209 11.60 -12.12 -2.08
C GLU A 209 11.75 -11.51 -0.67
N LEU A 210 11.26 -12.19 0.37
CA LEU A 210 11.24 -11.65 1.74
C LEU A 210 12.54 -11.84 2.52
N GLU A 211 13.20 -12.99 2.40
CA GLU A 211 14.41 -13.37 3.16
C GLU A 211 15.53 -12.31 3.14
N PRO A 212 15.92 -11.70 1.98
CA PRO A 212 16.94 -10.67 1.97
C PRO A 212 16.50 -9.33 2.59
N GLN A 213 15.19 -9.12 2.74
CA GLN A 213 14.59 -7.90 3.28
C GLN A 213 14.33 -8.00 4.79
N LEU A 214 14.48 -9.18 5.39
CA LEU A 214 14.27 -9.38 6.82
C LEU A 214 15.23 -8.53 7.65
N ARG A 215 14.68 -7.88 8.67
CA ARG A 215 15.47 -7.19 9.69
C ARG A 215 15.94 -8.22 10.73
N THR A 216 17.26 -8.34 10.90
CA THR A 216 17.86 -9.39 11.75
C THR A 216 18.49 -8.86 13.04
N HIS A 217 18.65 -7.55 13.19
CA HIS A 217 19.20 -6.93 14.38
C HIS A 217 18.09 -6.46 15.33
N PRO A 218 18.36 -6.39 16.65
CA PRO A 218 17.40 -5.87 17.61
C PRO A 218 17.12 -4.38 17.38
N GLU A 219 15.96 -3.93 17.84
CA GLU A 219 15.62 -2.51 17.85
C GLU A 219 16.06 -1.85 19.14
N ASN A 220 16.41 -0.57 19.04
CA ASN A 220 16.62 0.26 20.20
C ASN A 220 15.28 0.90 20.60
N PRO A 221 14.71 0.56 21.77
CA PRO A 221 13.45 1.16 22.24
C PRO A 221 13.60 2.67 22.51
N ASN A 222 14.83 3.14 22.73
CA ASN A 222 15.17 4.55 22.87
C ASN A 222 15.64 5.13 21.53
N GLY A 223 15.27 4.57 20.39
CA GLY A 223 15.53 5.17 19.09
C GLY A 223 14.66 6.41 18.86
N PHE A 224 15.16 7.39 18.12
CA PHE A 224 14.40 8.60 17.79
C PHE A 224 13.84 8.55 16.37
N VAL A 225 12.52 8.61 16.24
CA VAL A 225 11.81 8.57 14.95
C VAL A 225 11.75 9.95 14.32
N PHE A 226 12.12 10.02 13.05
CA PHE A 226 11.84 11.17 12.20
C PHE A 226 11.35 10.71 10.84
N VAL A 227 10.48 11.51 10.21
CA VAL A 227 9.89 11.18 8.90
C VAL A 227 10.25 12.29 7.93
N VAL A 228 10.77 11.95 6.75
CA VAL A 228 11.08 12.92 5.68
C VAL A 228 10.34 12.51 4.42
N ASN A 229 9.50 13.41 3.89
CA ASN A 229 8.73 13.17 2.66
C ASN A 229 8.06 11.77 2.64
N SER A 230 7.42 11.34 3.74
CA SER A 230 6.79 10.03 3.99
C SER A 230 7.70 8.83 4.32
N THR A 231 9.03 8.97 4.32
CA THR A 231 9.94 7.90 4.75
C THR A 231 10.37 8.10 6.20
N SER A 232 10.12 7.10 7.04
CA SER A 232 10.53 7.09 8.45
C SER A 232 11.94 6.52 8.63
N PHE A 233 12.76 7.20 9.43
CA PHE A 233 14.07 6.76 9.89
C PHE A 233 14.11 6.76 11.42
N VAL A 234 15.00 5.96 11.99
CA VAL A 234 15.16 5.81 13.43
C VAL A 234 16.62 5.99 13.83
N LEU A 235 16.96 7.17 14.35
CA LEU A 235 18.27 7.41 14.94
C LEU A 235 18.46 6.50 16.16
N GLY A 236 19.65 5.92 16.29
CA GLY A 236 20.00 4.99 17.36
C GLY A 236 19.42 3.59 17.19
N SER A 237 18.70 3.28 16.09
CA SER A 237 18.18 1.93 15.83
C SER A 237 18.37 1.44 14.40
N ASP A 238 18.09 2.26 13.39
CA ASP A 238 18.26 1.84 12.00
C ASP A 238 19.73 1.57 11.70
N THR A 239 20.01 0.54 10.92
CA THR A 239 21.34 0.31 10.36
C THR A 239 21.53 1.05 9.03
N LEU A 240 22.75 1.11 8.51
CA LEU A 240 22.97 1.61 7.15
C LEU A 240 22.21 0.75 6.12
N ASP A 241 22.16 -0.58 6.31
CA ASP A 241 21.39 -1.47 5.44
C ASP A 241 19.89 -1.16 5.48
N ASP A 242 19.33 -0.90 6.68
CA ASP A 242 17.93 -0.44 6.79
C ASP A 242 17.69 0.84 6.00
N CYS A 243 18.58 1.82 6.14
CA CYS A 243 18.47 3.10 5.42
C CYS A 243 18.44 2.88 3.91
N LEU A 244 19.31 2.00 3.38
CA LEU A 244 19.39 1.70 1.95
C LEU A 244 18.15 0.98 1.42
N ASN A 245 17.37 0.31 2.28
CA ASN A 245 16.13 -0.35 1.90
C ASN A 245 14.89 0.58 1.94
N LYS A 246 15.06 1.88 2.22
CA LYS A 246 13.96 2.85 2.39
C LYS A 246 13.69 3.73 1.17
N ASP A 247 13.81 3.16 -0.03
CA ASP A 247 13.58 3.85 -1.31
C ASP A 247 14.48 5.10 -1.47
N VAL A 248 15.78 4.89 -1.24
CA VAL A 248 16.84 5.91 -1.37
C VAL A 248 18.00 5.33 -2.17
N GLU A 249 18.71 6.19 -2.90
CA GLU A 249 19.86 5.82 -3.72
C GLU A 249 21.16 6.31 -3.08
N LEU A 250 22.19 5.46 -3.09
CA LEU A 250 23.53 5.82 -2.62
C LEU A 250 24.29 6.55 -3.73
N GLU A 251 24.72 7.80 -3.50
CA GLU A 251 25.33 8.63 -4.54
C GLU A 251 26.86 8.46 -4.69
N SER A 252 27.57 8.13 -3.62
CA SER A 252 29.03 8.33 -3.55
C SER A 252 29.87 7.06 -3.68
N THR A 253 29.27 5.87 -3.61
CA THR A 253 29.97 4.58 -3.59
C THR A 253 28.98 3.44 -3.90
N THR A 254 29.46 2.20 -3.93
CA THR A 254 28.62 1.01 -4.18
C THR A 254 28.42 0.18 -2.93
N ILE A 255 27.29 -0.55 -2.83
CA ILE A 255 27.05 -1.50 -1.73
C ILE A 255 28.20 -2.52 -1.61
N GLY A 256 28.78 -2.95 -2.73
CA GLY A 256 29.92 -3.88 -2.74
C GLY A 256 31.20 -3.31 -2.13
N GLU A 257 31.40 -1.99 -2.18
CA GLU A 257 32.50 -1.30 -1.50
C GLU A 257 32.21 -1.13 -0.01
N LEU A 258 30.99 -0.74 0.35
CA LEU A 258 30.56 -0.62 1.75
C LEU A 258 30.74 -1.93 2.52
N LYS A 259 30.44 -3.07 1.89
CA LYS A 259 30.61 -4.42 2.49
C LYS A 259 32.06 -4.74 2.89
N LYS A 260 33.06 -4.06 2.33
CA LYS A 260 34.48 -4.25 2.64
C LYS A 260 34.94 -3.44 3.86
N ILE A 261 34.11 -2.51 4.33
CA ILE A 261 34.41 -1.64 5.46
C ILE A 261 33.91 -2.30 6.74
N TYR A 262 34.78 -2.30 7.76
CA TYR A 262 34.55 -2.91 9.06
C TYR A 262 34.77 -1.89 10.15
N LEU A 263 33.79 -1.73 11.04
CA LEU A 263 33.84 -0.77 12.14
C LEU A 263 34.23 -1.47 13.44
N GLN A 264 35.22 -0.93 14.15
CA GLN A 264 35.54 -1.33 15.52
C GLN A 264 34.45 -0.88 16.51
N PRO A 265 34.34 -1.52 17.69
CA PRO A 265 33.42 -1.08 18.73
C PRO A 265 33.56 0.42 19.03
N GLY A 266 32.44 1.15 18.99
CA GLY A 266 32.39 2.60 19.21
C GLY A 266 32.87 3.46 18.05
N GLU A 267 33.37 2.88 16.96
CA GLU A 267 33.84 3.62 15.79
C GLU A 267 32.67 4.25 15.02
N VAL A 268 32.83 5.52 14.66
CA VAL A 268 31.89 6.29 13.83
C VAL A 268 32.41 6.30 12.40
N SER A 269 31.53 6.02 11.45
CA SER A 269 31.86 6.01 10.03
C SER A 269 32.11 7.42 9.49
N GLU A 270 32.75 7.46 8.31
CA GLU A 270 32.63 8.62 7.43
C GLU A 270 31.17 8.89 7.06
N SER A 271 30.91 10.03 6.43
CA SER A 271 29.56 10.37 5.98
C SER A 271 29.23 9.78 4.61
N TYR A 272 28.05 9.20 4.47
CA TYR A 272 27.53 8.69 3.21
C TYR A 272 26.34 9.51 2.74
N ILE A 273 26.23 9.72 1.43
CA ILE A 273 25.15 10.51 0.84
C ILE A 273 24.14 9.57 0.21
N LEU A 274 22.92 9.63 0.74
CA LEU A 274 21.75 9.01 0.15
C LEU A 274 20.89 10.12 -0.48
N SER A 275 20.21 9.82 -1.58
CA SER A 275 19.26 10.75 -2.18
C SER A 275 17.96 10.08 -2.55
N ARG A 276 16.93 10.92 -2.64
CA ARG A 276 15.59 10.49 -3.04
C ARG A 276 14.95 11.54 -3.91
N VAL A 277 14.24 11.07 -4.92
CA VAL A 277 13.31 11.87 -5.71
C VAL A 277 11.89 11.60 -5.20
N TYR A 278 11.29 12.61 -4.59
CA TYR A 278 9.91 12.56 -4.11
C TYR A 278 9.01 13.38 -5.03
N ASN A 279 8.01 12.75 -5.63
CA ASN A 279 7.10 13.41 -6.58
C ASN A 279 5.75 13.71 -5.93
N VAL A 280 5.27 14.94 -6.07
CA VAL A 280 3.92 15.37 -5.66
C VAL A 280 3.25 16.06 -6.83
N GLY A 281 2.28 15.38 -7.47
CA GLY A 281 1.67 15.86 -8.71
C GLY A 281 2.74 16.00 -9.81
N SER A 282 2.93 17.22 -10.32
CA SER A 282 3.96 17.53 -11.33
C SER A 282 5.29 18.04 -10.75
N LEU A 283 5.44 18.07 -9.42
CA LEU A 283 6.63 18.59 -8.74
C LEU A 283 7.55 17.44 -8.30
N SER A 284 8.86 17.59 -8.55
CA SER A 284 9.89 16.67 -8.06
C SER A 284 10.77 17.36 -7.02
N TYR A 285 10.85 16.77 -5.84
CA TYR A 285 11.70 17.21 -4.74
C TYR A 285 12.89 16.27 -4.62
N TYR A 286 14.08 16.83 -4.71
CA TYR A 286 15.34 16.11 -4.55
C TYR A 286 15.84 16.34 -3.13
N THR A 287 15.68 15.34 -2.27
CA THR A 287 16.15 15.42 -0.88
C THR A 287 17.42 14.59 -0.74
N LYS A 288 18.43 15.17 -0.10
CA LYS A 288 19.69 14.49 0.20
C LYS A 288 19.82 14.24 1.69
N PHE A 289 20.28 13.06 2.04
CA PHE A 289 20.57 12.61 3.40
C PHE A 289 22.06 12.34 3.48
N LYS A 290 22.79 13.17 4.20
CA LYS A 290 24.17 12.88 4.58
C LYS A 290 24.13 12.20 5.96
N ILE A 291 24.40 10.90 5.98
CA ILE A 291 24.25 10.06 7.17
C ILE A 291 25.60 9.59 7.71
N GLN A 292 25.66 9.34 9.01
CA GLN A 292 26.76 8.64 9.66
C GLN A 292 26.23 7.54 10.55
N VAL A 293 26.96 6.43 10.58
CA VAL A 293 26.65 5.29 11.44
C VAL A 293 27.75 5.05 12.45
N LYS A 294 27.41 4.40 13.57
CA LYS A 294 28.34 4.01 14.62
C LYS A 294 28.14 2.55 14.95
N ASN A 295 29.23 1.84 15.22
CA ASN A 295 29.14 0.51 15.82
C ASN A 295 28.83 0.65 17.31
N LEU A 296 27.59 0.37 17.71
CA LEU A 296 27.14 0.40 19.11
C LEU A 296 27.35 -0.93 19.85
N SER A 297 27.86 -1.95 19.17
CA SER A 297 28.10 -3.28 19.77
C SER A 297 29.50 -3.40 20.38
N ASP A 298 29.71 -4.46 21.16
CA ASP A 298 30.98 -4.80 21.80
C ASP A 298 31.96 -5.53 20.86
N LYS A 299 31.53 -5.88 19.65
CA LYS A 299 32.31 -6.58 18.62
C LYS A 299 32.40 -5.72 17.38
N GLY A 300 33.40 -5.96 16.55
CA GLY A 300 33.43 -5.29 15.26
C GLY A 300 32.27 -5.75 14.36
N CYS A 301 31.77 -4.87 13.50
CA CYS A 301 30.66 -5.15 12.59
C CYS A 301 30.94 -4.66 11.17
N SER A 302 30.17 -5.13 10.19
CA SER A 302 30.19 -4.49 8.87
C SER A 302 29.67 -3.06 8.99
N LEU A 303 30.15 -2.17 8.13
CA LEU A 303 29.58 -0.84 8.00
C LEU A 303 28.05 -0.87 7.75
N LEU A 304 27.56 -1.86 7.01
CA LEU A 304 26.13 -2.03 6.75
C LEU A 304 25.32 -2.27 8.03
N ASP A 305 25.93 -2.89 9.04
CA ASP A 305 25.32 -3.16 10.35
C ASP A 305 25.50 -1.99 11.34
N GLY A 306 26.22 -0.93 10.95
CA GLY A 306 26.42 0.25 11.78
C GLY A 306 25.11 0.97 12.01
N THR A 307 24.87 1.41 13.25
CA THR A 307 23.64 2.10 13.66
C THR A 307 23.67 3.57 13.25
N LEU A 308 22.63 4.05 12.59
CA LEU A 308 22.41 5.45 12.22
C LEU A 308 22.41 6.35 13.45
N ILE A 309 23.44 7.19 13.58
CA ILE A 309 23.56 8.14 14.70
C ILE A 309 23.42 9.59 14.27
N LYS A 310 23.59 9.91 12.99
CA LYS A 310 23.48 11.28 12.49
C LYS A 310 22.88 11.30 11.10
N ALA A 311 21.98 12.25 10.87
CA ALA A 311 21.43 12.56 9.56
C ALA A 311 21.41 14.08 9.35
N VAL A 312 21.98 14.53 8.24
CA VAL A 312 21.85 15.90 7.73
C VAL A 312 20.95 15.83 6.50
N ILE A 313 19.78 16.44 6.59
CA ILE A 313 18.74 16.41 5.57
C ILE A 313 18.74 17.75 4.85
N SER A 314 19.09 17.76 3.56
CA SER A 314 19.12 18.95 2.72
C SER A 314 17.87 19.03 1.85
N ASP A 315 17.30 20.24 1.79
CA ASP A 315 16.08 20.54 1.02
C ASP A 315 14.91 19.55 1.23
N PRO A 316 14.53 19.20 2.49
CA PRO A 316 13.31 18.43 2.72
C PRO A 316 12.08 19.25 2.29
N ALA A 317 11.06 18.60 1.70
CA ALA A 317 9.79 19.27 1.38
C ALA A 317 8.86 19.30 2.60
N SER A 318 8.88 18.23 3.39
CA SER A 318 8.16 18.12 4.66
C SER A 318 8.89 17.15 5.59
N MET A 319 8.73 17.35 6.88
CA MET A 319 9.38 16.52 7.88
C MET A 319 8.55 16.41 9.17
N TYR A 320 8.61 15.26 9.81
CA TYR A 320 8.27 15.10 11.22
C TYR A 320 9.55 14.90 12.02
N ILE A 321 9.71 15.67 13.10
CA ILE A 321 10.77 15.48 14.10
C ILE A 321 10.06 15.07 15.39
N GLY A 322 10.05 13.76 15.68
CA GLY A 322 9.08 13.21 16.63
C GLY A 322 7.65 13.49 16.16
N ASP A 323 6.83 14.05 17.03
CA ASP A 323 5.42 14.37 16.80
C ASP A 323 5.18 15.75 16.16
N VAL A 324 6.24 16.54 15.94
CA VAL A 324 6.13 17.89 15.39
C VAL A 324 6.27 17.88 13.87
N TYR A 325 5.25 18.37 13.17
CA TYR A 325 5.22 18.48 11.71
C TYR A 325 5.80 19.80 11.22
N TYR A 326 6.56 19.72 10.14
CA TYR A 326 7.10 20.85 9.41
C TYR A 326 6.77 20.74 7.92
N GLU A 327 6.22 21.82 7.36
CA GLU A 327 6.06 22.02 5.93
C GLU A 327 7.11 23.02 5.44
N PHE A 328 7.97 22.60 4.52
CA PHE A 328 9.07 23.40 3.99
C PHE A 328 8.85 23.79 2.53
N ASP A 329 7.58 23.95 2.13
CA ASP A 329 7.24 24.41 0.78
C ASP A 329 7.95 25.74 0.50
N LYS A 330 8.86 25.74 -0.48
CA LYS A 330 9.67 26.89 -0.91
C LYS A 330 8.84 28.11 -1.31
N ARG A 331 7.52 27.95 -1.48
CA ARG A 331 6.58 29.05 -1.81
C ARG A 331 5.97 29.70 -0.58
N LYS A 332 6.13 29.12 0.62
CA LYS A 332 5.55 29.61 1.86
C LYS A 332 6.66 30.11 2.78
N GLU A 333 6.51 31.33 3.28
CA GLU A 333 7.38 31.85 4.33
C GLU A 333 7.10 31.09 5.64
N LEU A 334 8.15 30.75 6.39
CA LEU A 334 8.00 30.13 7.71
C LEU A 334 7.22 31.09 8.64
N THR A 335 6.09 30.61 9.16
CA THR A 335 5.18 31.41 9.99
C THR A 335 5.50 31.36 11.48
N ALA A 336 6.36 30.43 11.91
CA ALA A 336 6.77 30.24 13.30
C ALA A 336 8.26 29.92 13.37
N ASP A 337 8.86 30.18 14.53
CA ASP A 337 10.23 29.74 14.80
C ASP A 337 10.28 28.22 14.96
N LEU A 338 11.25 27.59 14.29
CA LEU A 338 11.35 26.14 14.22
C LEU A 338 11.70 25.49 15.56
N TYR A 339 12.47 26.19 16.41
CA TYR A 339 12.83 25.71 17.74
C TYR A 339 11.67 25.92 18.72
N ASP A 340 10.94 27.04 18.61
CA ASP A 340 9.71 27.26 19.40
C ASP A 340 8.66 26.17 19.12
N MET A 341 8.55 25.68 17.87
CA MET A 341 7.66 24.55 17.52
C MET A 341 8.03 23.24 18.24
N LEU A 342 9.31 23.03 18.57
CA LEU A 342 9.77 21.90 19.40
C LEU A 342 9.67 22.19 20.90
N GLY A 343 9.35 23.42 21.30
CA GLY A 343 9.41 23.87 22.70
C GLY A 343 10.85 23.97 23.24
N ILE A 344 11.85 24.18 22.38
CA ILE A 344 13.26 24.32 22.78
C ILE A 344 13.81 25.68 22.39
N LYS A 345 14.94 26.07 23.00
CA LYS A 345 15.59 27.35 22.69
C LYS A 345 16.46 27.23 21.44
N ARG A 346 16.64 28.37 20.76
CA ARG A 346 17.65 28.51 19.71
C ARG A 346 19.07 28.29 20.27
N PRO A 347 20.02 27.84 19.43
CA PRO A 347 21.44 27.84 19.77
C PRO A 347 21.90 29.18 20.34
N SER A 348 22.63 29.13 21.43
CA SER A 348 23.13 30.30 22.18
C SER A 348 24.64 30.23 22.48
N THR A 349 25.25 29.07 22.22
CA THR A 349 26.67 28.81 22.41
C THR A 349 27.29 28.30 21.11
N SER A 350 28.60 28.47 20.94
CA SER A 350 29.31 27.97 19.75
C SER A 350 29.21 26.45 19.57
N GLU A 351 29.06 25.70 20.67
CA GLU A 351 28.78 24.26 20.62
C GLU A 351 27.39 24.00 20.04
N GLU A 352 26.35 24.69 20.54
CA GLU A 352 24.99 24.53 20.01
C GLU A 352 24.87 25.00 18.55
N GLU A 353 25.65 26.00 18.13
CA GLU A 353 25.70 26.46 16.74
C GLU A 353 26.33 25.43 15.79
N SER A 354 27.18 24.54 16.30
CA SER A 354 27.83 23.45 15.56
C SER A 354 27.02 22.15 15.62
N ASP A 355 26.61 21.76 16.83
CA ASP A 355 26.13 20.42 17.15
C ASP A 355 24.60 20.39 17.36
N GLY A 356 23.95 21.56 17.40
CA GLY A 356 22.53 21.71 17.66
C GLY A 356 22.19 21.81 19.13
N VAL A 357 20.91 21.97 19.42
CA VAL A 357 20.38 22.04 20.79
C VAL A 357 19.76 20.70 21.19
N PRO A 358 19.83 20.29 22.46
CA PRO A 358 19.19 19.06 22.93
C PRO A 358 17.67 19.09 22.74
N TYR A 359 17.13 17.96 22.27
CA TYR A 359 15.70 17.68 22.16
C TYR A 359 15.48 16.18 22.37
N LYS A 360 14.82 15.82 23.48
CA LYS A 360 14.68 14.42 23.92
C LYS A 360 16.08 13.77 24.00
N ASN A 361 16.32 12.70 23.25
CA ASN A 361 17.57 11.95 23.15
C ASN A 361 18.35 12.24 21.86
N ILE A 362 18.12 13.40 21.24
CA ILE A 362 18.86 13.87 20.08
C ILE A 362 19.30 15.32 20.26
N ARG A 363 20.20 15.80 19.40
CA ARG A 363 20.41 17.23 19.14
C ARG A 363 19.83 17.60 17.78
N VAL A 364 19.20 18.78 17.72
CA VAL A 364 18.57 19.33 16.51
C VAL A 364 19.25 20.64 16.14
N LEU A 365 19.64 20.77 14.88
CA LEU A 365 20.15 22.02 14.31
C LEU A 365 19.43 22.33 13.00
N PHE A 366 18.72 23.45 12.98
CA PHE A 366 18.16 24.03 11.77
C PHE A 366 19.15 25.02 11.17
N LYS A 367 19.52 24.81 9.91
CA LYS A 367 20.33 25.75 9.14
C LYS A 367 19.45 26.45 8.11
N MET A 368 19.39 27.77 8.18
CA MET A 368 18.64 28.61 7.26
C MET A 368 19.50 29.01 6.05
N ARG A 369 18.87 29.23 4.89
CA ARG A 369 19.52 29.85 3.74
C ARG A 369 19.87 31.31 4.08
N VAL A 370 21.02 31.79 3.60
CA VAL A 370 21.52 33.14 3.92
C VAL A 370 20.60 34.25 3.39
N TYR A 371 19.97 34.02 2.23
CA TYR A 371 19.21 35.05 1.52
C TYR A 371 17.69 34.83 1.52
N PHE A 372 17.23 33.67 2.00
CA PHE A 372 15.81 33.30 1.99
C PHE A 372 15.44 32.79 3.38
N LYS A 373 14.22 33.08 3.84
CA LYS A 373 13.67 32.50 5.08
C LYS A 373 13.21 31.05 4.86
N GLU A 374 14.09 30.27 4.28
CA GLU A 374 13.92 28.87 3.92
C GLU A 374 15.00 28.05 4.63
N ILE A 375 14.68 26.80 4.93
CA ILE A 375 15.65 25.86 5.49
C ILE A 375 16.59 25.39 4.39
N ASP A 376 17.88 25.45 4.68
CA ASP A 376 18.96 24.84 3.89
C ASP A 376 19.09 23.35 4.28
N SER A 377 19.19 23.08 5.58
CA SER A 377 19.26 21.72 6.11
C SER A 377 18.78 21.59 7.54
N VAL A 378 18.39 20.36 7.89
CA VAL A 378 18.11 19.93 9.26
C VAL A 378 19.15 18.88 9.64
N THR A 379 19.86 19.08 10.74
CA THR A 379 20.76 18.07 11.30
C THR A 379 20.15 17.48 12.55
N LEU A 380 20.06 16.15 12.60
CA LEU A 380 19.65 15.37 13.75
C LEU A 380 20.80 14.46 14.16
N SER A 381 21.18 14.49 15.44
CA SER A 381 22.26 13.64 15.99
C SER A 381 21.80 12.92 17.25
N TYR A 382 21.95 11.61 17.31
CA TYR A 382 21.59 10.76 18.44
C TYR A 382 22.48 11.03 19.65
N GLN A 383 21.89 11.06 20.84
CA GLN A 383 22.59 11.09 22.12
C GLN A 383 22.33 9.77 22.83
N GLU A 384 23.41 9.00 23.03
CA GLU A 384 23.41 7.73 23.78
C GLU A 384 23.03 7.89 25.25
#